data_AF-A0A945E9V5-F1
#
_entry.id   AF-A0A945E9V5-F1
#
_cell.length_a   1.000
_cell.length_b   1.000
_cell.length_c   1.000
_cell.angle_alpha   90.00
_cell.angle_beta   90.00
_cell.angle_gamma   90.00
#
_symmetry.space_group_name_H-M   'P 1'
#
loop_
_entity.id
_entity.type
_entity.pdbx_description
1 polymer ?
#
loop_
_entity_poly.entity_id
_entity_poly.type
_entity_poly.pdbx_seq_one_letter_code
_entity_poly.pdbx_strand_id
1 'polypeptide(L)'
;MKEKLSQEDKPEKKVKRREFLKVAGLTVLGLAVEACAPRSVTKFFEKGTVESEESKQELIKDYYSQINEMRSDLEKVLSEKTLEGQEKARKFFQERYQSVMPAMLDVAFYLKKDDPQLEAVKDLYDILQKVSLHGLMYAHLQENGEYEKDKELFQLKRDHYFEENHFMVDSRDFVPHGNEIEDEEIDPRLYLAEGSNYIVQPEIRERLLAFLEDHPGFLKDSKTKEFKKLLDSPSIREKCQQRGLRLAEVYSIIKAIIKYQENDDNNQLSEDLVAEKLFEQRKEFGKYEFLSEKTKNVIVMSGFDYRTGYDFEDQVGITSLAKAANVPDENISVIDGKEGETAVENLHTQIANSSGQTVLWLEGHGSLDGKHMAVNKEVKLKVSQIAEALIARLLKTKDPETCKDLTIGFEACFSYDITNNIMTEMERVYRLKAQRELDVPFEEISLPKVITSSYEASWSTHSAAVIGQPIAKYAEYIQAIKQEGKLLGKFFLREIQPRCYVGGDMAFFNNTQKGQILEISSSARPKTREMMAAAQ
;
A
#
# COMPACT_ATOMS: atom_id res chain seq x y z
N MET A 1 -50.36 -42.59 -34.88
CA MET A 1 -49.31 -42.67 -33.84
C MET A 1 -48.65 -41.30 -33.83
N LYS A 2 -48.89 -40.37 -32.89
CA LYS A 2 -48.77 -40.45 -31.40
C LYS A 2 -47.43 -41.11 -31.07
N GLU A 3 -46.41 -40.47 -30.50
CA GLU A 3 -46.28 -39.68 -29.25
C GLU A 3 -44.85 -39.06 -29.27
N LYS A 4 -44.41 -38.08 -28.47
CA LYS A 4 -44.96 -37.14 -27.48
C LYS A 4 -43.85 -36.10 -27.28
N LEU A 5 -44.16 -34.83 -27.54
CA LEU A 5 -43.52 -33.70 -26.87
C LEU A 5 -44.25 -33.53 -25.54
N SER A 6 -43.56 -33.53 -24.40
CA SER A 6 -44.07 -32.86 -23.20
C SER A 6 -42.96 -32.06 -22.55
N GLN A 7 -43.09 -30.74 -22.70
CA GLN A 7 -42.69 -29.78 -21.70
C GLN A 7 -43.45 -30.09 -20.40
N GLU A 8 -42.73 -30.10 -19.28
CA GLU A 8 -43.07 -29.45 -18.01
C GLU A 8 -42.14 -30.04 -16.94
N ASP A 9 -41.03 -29.37 -16.65
CA ASP A 9 -40.44 -29.43 -15.32
C ASP A 9 -40.13 -28.01 -14.86
N LYS A 10 -40.70 -27.70 -13.69
CA LYS A 10 -40.82 -26.38 -13.07
C LYS A 10 -39.47 -25.90 -12.54
N PRO A 11 -39.24 -24.58 -12.44
CA PRO A 11 -38.03 -24.05 -11.83
C PRO A 11 -37.95 -24.43 -10.34
N GLU A 12 -36.79 -24.95 -9.94
CA GLU A 12 -36.44 -25.24 -8.57
C GLU A 12 -36.59 -24.00 -7.66
N LYS A 13 -37.03 -24.29 -6.44
CA LYS A 13 -37.58 -23.35 -5.46
C LYS A 13 -36.63 -22.22 -5.10
N LYS A 14 -37.09 -20.98 -5.28
CA LYS A 14 -36.65 -19.81 -4.50
C LYS A 14 -36.73 -20.14 -3.01
N VAL A 15 -35.59 -20.11 -2.32
CA VAL A 15 -35.51 -20.15 -0.85
C VAL A 15 -36.37 -18.99 -0.33
N LYS A 16 -37.40 -19.30 0.46
CA LYS A 16 -38.32 -18.29 0.98
C LYS A 16 -37.58 -17.48 2.04
N ARG A 17 -37.64 -16.14 1.92
CA ARG A 17 -37.21 -15.09 2.89
C ARG A 17 -37.46 -15.42 4.39
N ARG A 18 -38.40 -16.33 4.67
CA ARG A 18 -38.78 -16.83 5.99
C ARG A 18 -37.78 -17.84 6.60
N GLU A 19 -36.94 -18.50 5.82
CA GLU A 19 -35.87 -19.37 6.33
C GLU A 19 -34.60 -18.56 6.66
N PHE A 20 -34.31 -17.48 5.92
CA PHE A 20 -33.24 -16.53 6.24
C PHE A 20 -33.44 -15.88 7.62
N LEU A 21 -34.68 -15.46 7.94
CA LEU A 21 -35.04 -14.93 9.27
C LEU A 21 -34.94 -15.95 10.40
N LYS A 22 -35.03 -17.26 10.10
CA LYS A 22 -34.85 -18.31 11.12
C LYS A 22 -33.37 -18.58 11.42
N VAL A 23 -32.49 -18.40 10.44
CA VAL A 23 -31.04 -18.52 10.64
C VAL A 23 -30.51 -17.29 11.38
N ALA A 24 -30.98 -16.09 11.05
CA ALA A 24 -30.66 -14.87 11.81
C ALA A 24 -31.16 -14.91 13.28
N GLY A 25 -32.30 -15.56 13.52
CA GLY A 25 -32.86 -15.72 14.87
C GLY A 25 -32.17 -16.77 15.75
N LEU A 26 -31.32 -17.65 15.18
CA LEU A 26 -30.66 -18.73 15.93
C LEU A 26 -29.22 -18.39 16.36
N THR A 27 -28.59 -17.36 15.80
CA THR A 27 -27.25 -16.88 16.21
C THR A 27 -27.29 -15.97 17.45
N VAL A 28 -28.47 -15.62 17.97
CA VAL A 28 -28.66 -14.72 19.14
C VAL A 28 -28.70 -15.47 20.49
N LEU A 29 -28.56 -16.80 20.51
CA LEU A 29 -28.46 -17.56 21.77
C LEU A 29 -27.01 -17.70 22.24
N GLY A 30 -26.44 -16.56 22.64
CA GLY A 30 -25.21 -16.43 23.42
C GLY A 30 -25.44 -15.47 24.59
N LEU A 31 -26.10 -15.97 25.63
CA LEU A 31 -26.37 -15.28 26.90
C LEU A 31 -25.06 -14.78 27.55
N ALA A 32 -24.78 -13.47 27.47
CA ALA A 32 -24.16 -12.62 28.50
C ALA A 32 -23.72 -11.23 27.97
N VAL A 33 -24.63 -10.38 27.46
CA VAL A 33 -24.32 -8.97 27.14
C VAL A 33 -25.51 -8.07 27.45
N GLU A 34 -26.01 -8.06 28.70
CA GLU A 34 -27.22 -7.31 29.06
C GLU A 34 -26.98 -5.96 29.77
N ALA A 35 -25.76 -5.42 29.78
CA ALA A 35 -25.47 -4.24 30.61
C ALA A 35 -25.06 -2.93 29.87
N CYS A 36 -24.77 -2.90 28.57
CA CYS A 36 -24.22 -1.67 27.97
C CYS A 36 -24.71 -1.22 26.57
N ALA A 37 -25.72 -1.85 25.94
CA ALA A 37 -26.22 -1.39 24.65
C ALA A 37 -27.62 -0.75 24.74
N PRO A 38 -27.86 0.46 24.20
CA PRO A 38 -29.20 1.03 24.09
C PRO A 38 -30.11 0.13 23.23
N ARG A 39 -31.24 -0.29 23.81
CA ARG A 39 -32.14 -1.38 23.37
C ARG A 39 -33.02 -1.10 22.13
N SER A 40 -32.76 -0.07 21.31
CA SER A 40 -33.72 0.38 20.26
C SER A 40 -33.29 0.07 18.82
N VAL A 41 -32.02 0.27 18.45
CA VAL A 41 -31.52 0.01 17.09
C VAL A 41 -31.60 -1.48 16.73
N THR A 42 -31.42 -2.39 17.70
CA THR A 42 -31.63 -3.84 17.54
C THR A 42 -33.11 -4.23 17.37
N LYS A 43 -34.06 -3.46 17.93
CA LYS A 43 -35.50 -3.71 17.76
C LYS A 43 -36.04 -3.32 16.39
N PHE A 44 -35.32 -2.47 15.66
CA PHE A 44 -35.69 -2.04 14.30
C PHE A 44 -35.81 -3.24 13.33
N PHE A 45 -34.87 -4.19 13.40
CA PHE A 45 -34.83 -5.34 12.49
C PHE A 45 -35.67 -6.54 12.96
N GLU A 46 -36.05 -6.60 14.24
CA GLU A 46 -37.00 -7.62 14.73
C GLU A 46 -38.41 -7.45 14.15
N LYS A 47 -38.79 -6.24 13.73
CA LYS A 47 -40.15 -5.93 13.25
C LYS A 47 -40.32 -5.77 11.74
N GLY A 48 -39.24 -5.65 10.98
CA GLY A 48 -39.27 -5.81 9.51
C GLY A 48 -40.05 -4.79 8.68
N THR A 49 -40.68 -3.77 9.27
CA THR A 49 -41.33 -2.67 8.54
C THR A 49 -41.24 -1.36 9.32
N VAL A 50 -40.78 -0.30 8.65
CA VAL A 50 -40.98 1.08 9.11
C VAL A 50 -42.32 1.56 8.57
N GLU A 51 -43.38 1.32 9.34
CA GLU A 51 -44.75 1.58 8.87
C GLU A 51 -45.19 3.04 9.04
N SER A 52 -44.46 3.86 9.81
CA SER A 52 -44.78 5.27 10.08
C SER A 52 -43.57 6.21 10.00
N GLU A 53 -43.80 7.48 9.62
CA GLU A 53 -42.79 8.55 9.62
C GLU A 53 -42.22 8.83 11.02
N GLU A 54 -43.03 8.68 12.08
CA GLU A 54 -42.56 8.79 13.46
C GLU A 54 -41.52 7.71 13.81
N SER A 55 -41.68 6.48 13.30
CA SER A 55 -40.72 5.39 13.51
C SER A 55 -39.40 5.63 12.75
N LYS A 56 -39.43 6.32 11.60
CA LYS A 56 -38.22 6.75 10.88
C LYS A 56 -37.44 7.80 11.66
N GLN A 57 -38.14 8.79 12.22
CA GLN A 57 -37.50 9.86 13.00
C GLN A 57 -36.86 9.35 14.29
N GLU A 58 -37.50 8.40 14.97
CA GLU A 58 -36.94 7.75 16.17
C GLU A 58 -35.66 6.98 15.83
N LEU A 59 -35.66 6.23 14.72
CA LEU A 59 -34.49 5.53 14.21
C LEU A 59 -33.32 6.47 13.89
N ILE A 60 -33.59 7.57 13.17
CA ILE A 60 -32.58 8.58 12.82
C ILE A 60 -31.98 9.19 14.09
N LYS A 61 -32.83 9.53 15.07
CA LYS A 61 -32.39 10.10 16.35
C LYS A 61 -31.48 9.13 17.10
N ASP A 62 -31.83 7.86 17.14
CA ASP A 62 -31.03 6.83 17.80
C ASP A 62 -29.69 6.61 17.09
N TYR A 63 -29.68 6.59 15.76
CA TYR A 63 -28.45 6.55 14.96
C TYR A 63 -27.51 7.71 15.32
N TYR A 64 -27.99 8.95 15.29
CA TYR A 64 -27.17 10.10 15.65
C TYR A 64 -26.70 10.08 17.11
N SER A 65 -27.52 9.53 18.02
CA SER A 65 -27.09 9.34 19.41
C SER A 65 -25.90 8.37 19.50
N GLN A 66 -25.93 7.26 18.76
CA GLN A 66 -24.83 6.30 18.70
C GLN A 66 -23.57 6.91 18.08
N ILE A 67 -23.73 7.65 16.97
CA ILE A 67 -22.61 8.35 16.32
C ILE A 67 -21.94 9.34 17.28
N ASN A 68 -22.72 10.11 18.03
CA ASN A 68 -22.17 11.06 19.01
C ASN A 68 -21.45 10.35 20.16
N GLU A 69 -21.97 9.21 20.62
CA GLU A 69 -21.28 8.38 21.62
C GLU A 69 -19.95 7.84 21.08
N MET A 70 -19.96 7.30 19.87
CA MET A 70 -18.75 6.84 19.18
C MET A 70 -17.71 7.96 19.02
N ARG A 71 -18.13 9.19 18.69
CA ARG A 71 -17.22 10.35 18.62
C ARG A 71 -16.58 10.65 19.97
N SER A 72 -17.37 10.66 21.04
CA SER A 72 -16.86 10.90 22.38
C SER A 72 -15.85 9.83 22.80
N ASP A 73 -16.10 8.57 22.47
CA ASP A 73 -15.16 7.49 22.77
C ASP A 73 -13.91 7.53 21.88
N LEU A 74 -14.07 7.93 20.62
CA LEU A 74 -12.96 8.14 19.69
C LEU A 74 -11.94 9.17 20.24
N GLU A 75 -12.43 10.29 20.76
CA GLU A 75 -11.61 11.33 21.39
C GLU A 75 -10.83 10.81 22.60
N LYS A 76 -11.37 9.82 23.33
CA LYS A 76 -10.70 9.21 24.49
C LYS A 76 -9.60 8.23 24.09
N VAL A 77 -9.80 7.47 23.00
CA VAL A 77 -8.88 6.39 22.61
C VAL A 77 -7.79 6.83 21.64
N LEU A 78 -8.00 7.91 20.87
CA LEU A 78 -7.01 8.42 19.91
C LEU A 78 -5.90 9.29 20.55
N SER A 79 -5.73 9.24 21.87
CA SER A 79 -4.62 9.95 22.54
C SER A 79 -3.24 9.45 22.11
N GLU A 80 -3.16 8.19 21.67
CA GLU A 80 -1.93 7.53 21.18
C GLU A 80 -2.06 7.23 19.68
N LYS A 81 -1.32 7.97 18.84
CA LYS A 81 -1.30 7.79 17.37
C LYS A 81 -0.34 6.69 16.89
N THR A 82 0.06 5.79 17.79
CA THR A 82 0.96 4.66 17.47
C THR A 82 0.19 3.54 16.79
N LEU A 83 0.89 2.65 16.08
CA LEU A 83 0.26 1.46 15.48
C LEU A 83 -0.36 0.54 16.54
N GLU A 84 0.26 0.47 17.73
CA GLU A 84 -0.30 -0.27 18.86
C GLU A 84 -1.55 0.41 19.44
N GLY A 85 -1.52 1.76 19.53
CA GLY A 85 -2.68 2.56 19.95
C GLY A 85 -3.86 2.39 19.00
N GLN A 86 -3.62 2.38 17.69
CA GLN A 86 -4.64 2.10 16.68
C GLN A 86 -5.25 0.70 16.85
N GLU A 87 -4.45 -0.34 17.09
CA GLU A 87 -4.96 -1.70 17.31
C GLU A 87 -5.77 -1.81 18.61
N LYS A 88 -5.34 -1.11 19.68
CA LYS A 88 -6.11 -1.01 20.93
C LYS A 88 -7.45 -0.30 20.70
N ALA A 89 -7.44 0.81 19.98
CA ALA A 89 -8.65 1.57 19.64
C ALA A 89 -9.61 0.73 18.78
N ARG A 90 -9.08 0.04 17.76
CA ARG A 90 -9.83 -0.92 16.93
C ARG A 90 -10.50 -1.98 17.80
N LYS A 91 -9.74 -2.65 18.66
CA LYS A 91 -10.26 -3.70 19.55
C LYS A 91 -11.34 -3.16 20.50
N PHE A 92 -11.12 -2.00 21.10
CA PHE A 92 -12.11 -1.33 21.94
C PHE A 92 -13.42 -1.06 21.18
N PHE A 93 -13.33 -0.49 19.97
CA PHE A 93 -14.51 -0.21 19.16
C PHE A 93 -15.23 -1.49 18.72
N GLN A 94 -14.48 -2.53 18.34
CA GLN A 94 -15.04 -3.84 18.03
C GLN A 94 -15.81 -4.38 19.23
N GLU A 95 -15.19 -4.49 20.41
CA GLU A 95 -15.83 -5.04 21.61
C GLU A 95 -17.03 -4.21 22.08
N ARG A 96 -16.93 -2.88 22.02
CA ARG A 96 -17.99 -1.98 22.49
C ARG A 96 -19.20 -1.95 21.57
N TYR A 97 -18.98 -1.88 20.26
CA TYR A 97 -20.04 -1.63 19.29
C TYR A 97 -20.45 -2.88 18.50
N GLN A 98 -19.85 -4.06 18.75
CA GLN A 98 -20.15 -5.31 18.03
C GLN A 98 -21.65 -5.59 17.86
N SER A 99 -22.43 -5.39 18.92
CA SER A 99 -23.86 -5.72 18.94
C SER A 99 -24.74 -4.71 18.21
N VAL A 100 -24.27 -3.46 18.06
CA VAL A 100 -25.04 -2.38 17.42
C VAL A 100 -24.56 -2.08 16.00
N MET A 101 -23.32 -2.45 15.67
CA MET A 101 -22.68 -2.16 14.38
C MET A 101 -23.51 -2.63 13.18
N PRO A 102 -24.01 -3.88 13.10
CA PRO A 102 -24.75 -4.33 11.91
C PRO A 102 -25.98 -3.46 11.65
N ALA A 103 -26.75 -3.17 12.70
CA ALA A 103 -27.95 -2.37 12.58
C ALA A 103 -27.64 -0.89 12.31
N MET A 104 -26.51 -0.35 12.79
CA MET A 104 -26.05 0.99 12.40
C MET A 104 -25.70 1.06 10.91
N LEU A 105 -25.04 0.02 10.37
CA LEU A 105 -24.74 -0.07 8.94
C LEU A 105 -26.04 -0.12 8.13
N ASP A 106 -26.98 -0.99 8.49
CA ASP A 106 -28.26 -1.08 7.80
C ASP A 106 -29.02 0.27 7.80
N VAL A 107 -29.00 1.02 8.92
CA VAL A 107 -29.62 2.35 9.02
C VAL A 107 -28.88 3.35 8.13
N ALA A 108 -27.55 3.36 8.12
CA ALA A 108 -26.77 4.21 7.23
C ALA A 108 -27.15 3.98 5.75
N PHE A 109 -27.34 2.72 5.34
CA PHE A 109 -27.78 2.37 3.98
C PHE A 109 -29.26 2.65 3.71
N TYR A 110 -30.12 2.55 4.72
CA TYR A 110 -31.51 2.95 4.61
C TYR A 110 -31.65 4.46 4.36
N LEU A 111 -30.97 5.28 5.16
CA LEU A 111 -31.01 6.74 5.06
C LEU A 111 -30.46 7.27 3.74
N LYS A 112 -29.53 6.54 3.12
CA LYS A 112 -29.02 6.82 1.77
C LYS A 112 -30.11 6.76 0.68
N LYS A 113 -31.04 5.80 0.76
CA LYS A 113 -32.00 5.54 -0.34
C LYS A 113 -33.10 6.60 -0.44
N ASP A 114 -33.39 7.30 0.66
CA ASP A 114 -34.57 8.17 0.80
C ASP A 114 -34.26 9.66 1.11
N ASP A 115 -33.01 10.09 1.40
CA ASP A 115 -32.71 11.45 1.90
C ASP A 115 -31.31 12.00 1.47
N PRO A 116 -31.13 13.31 1.16
CA PRO A 116 -29.83 14.01 1.07
C PRO A 116 -28.94 14.00 2.35
N GLN A 117 -29.23 13.20 3.37
CA GLN A 117 -28.41 13.05 4.60
C GLN A 117 -27.14 12.20 4.41
N LEU A 118 -26.48 12.37 3.27
CA LEU A 118 -25.19 11.74 2.95
C LEU A 118 -24.13 11.96 4.04
N GLU A 119 -24.22 13.08 4.76
CA GLU A 119 -23.34 13.43 5.89
C GLU A 119 -23.42 12.42 7.05
N ALA A 120 -24.58 11.78 7.28
CA ALA A 120 -24.74 10.79 8.35
C ALA A 120 -23.93 9.51 8.08
N VAL A 121 -23.87 9.08 6.82
CA VAL A 121 -23.09 7.90 6.38
C VAL A 121 -21.60 8.21 6.41
N LYS A 122 -21.21 9.42 6.00
CA LYS A 122 -19.83 9.92 6.12
C LYS A 122 -19.36 9.97 7.57
N ASP A 123 -20.21 10.45 8.48
CA ASP A 123 -19.86 10.53 9.90
C ASP A 123 -19.51 9.16 10.50
N LEU A 124 -20.26 8.11 10.14
CA LEU A 124 -19.95 6.74 10.55
C LEU A 124 -18.66 6.24 9.89
N TYR A 125 -18.52 6.46 8.59
CA TYR A 125 -17.32 6.07 7.85
C TYR A 125 -16.06 6.69 8.46
N ASP A 126 -16.05 8.01 8.71
CA ASP A 126 -14.91 8.74 9.27
C ASP A 126 -14.51 8.23 10.65
N ILE A 127 -15.48 7.88 11.49
CA ILE A 127 -15.23 7.29 12.81
C ILE A 127 -14.59 5.92 12.64
N LEU A 128 -15.20 5.05 11.84
CA LEU A 128 -14.72 3.69 11.63
C LEU A 128 -13.33 3.69 10.98
N GLN A 129 -13.08 4.56 10.02
CA GLN A 129 -11.80 4.73 9.34
C GLN A 129 -10.69 5.07 10.33
N LYS A 130 -10.93 6.01 11.25
CA LYS A 130 -9.95 6.40 12.29
C LYS A 130 -9.55 5.27 13.24
N VAL A 131 -10.36 4.23 13.35
CA VAL A 131 -10.07 3.00 14.11
C VAL A 131 -9.89 1.77 13.21
N SER A 132 -9.66 2.00 11.92
CA SER A 132 -9.44 0.96 10.90
C SER A 132 -10.60 -0.04 10.70
N LEU A 133 -11.84 0.27 11.10
CA LEU A 133 -13.02 -0.61 11.00
C LEU A 133 -13.93 -0.29 9.80
N HIS A 134 -13.56 0.65 8.93
CA HIS A 134 -14.37 1.02 7.77
C HIS A 134 -14.55 -0.13 6.76
N GLY A 135 -13.70 -1.17 6.84
CA GLY A 135 -13.89 -2.44 6.14
C GLY A 135 -15.25 -3.10 6.40
N LEU A 136 -15.82 -2.93 7.59
CA LEU A 136 -17.14 -3.48 7.93
C LEU A 136 -18.26 -2.89 7.06
N MET A 137 -18.11 -1.64 6.60
CA MET A 137 -19.07 -1.03 5.67
C MET A 137 -19.01 -1.71 4.30
N TYR A 138 -17.80 -2.01 3.81
CA TYR A 138 -17.61 -2.71 2.54
C TYR A 138 -18.09 -4.17 2.61
N ALA A 139 -17.83 -4.87 3.71
CA ALA A 139 -18.34 -6.22 3.93
C ALA A 139 -19.88 -6.24 3.92
N HIS A 140 -20.51 -5.29 4.61
CA HIS A 140 -21.96 -5.18 4.63
C HIS A 140 -22.56 -4.88 3.24
N LEU A 141 -21.91 -4.01 2.45
CA LEU A 141 -22.29 -3.78 1.06
C LEU A 141 -22.19 -5.05 0.19
N GLN A 142 -21.11 -5.82 0.37
CA GLN A 142 -20.86 -7.05 -0.36
C GLN A 142 -21.93 -8.11 -0.03
N GLU A 143 -22.23 -8.31 1.25
CA GLU A 143 -23.27 -9.24 1.72
C GLU A 143 -24.66 -8.90 1.15
N ASN A 144 -24.93 -7.62 0.90
CA ASN A 144 -26.19 -7.14 0.33
C ASN A 144 -26.19 -7.06 -1.22
N GLY A 145 -25.08 -7.38 -1.89
CA GLY A 145 -24.95 -7.29 -3.34
C GLY A 145 -25.03 -5.85 -3.88
N GLU A 146 -24.68 -4.87 -3.04
CA GLU A 146 -24.69 -3.44 -3.39
C GLU A 146 -23.26 -2.88 -3.52
N TYR A 147 -22.21 -3.65 -3.21
CA TYR A 147 -20.81 -3.21 -3.25
C TYR A 147 -20.41 -2.53 -4.57
N GLU A 148 -20.65 -3.16 -5.73
CA GLU A 148 -20.30 -2.55 -7.02
C GLU A 148 -21.07 -1.27 -7.33
N LYS A 149 -22.35 -1.18 -6.92
CA LYS A 149 -23.19 0.01 -7.16
C LYS A 149 -22.84 1.17 -6.25
N ASP A 150 -22.38 0.83 -5.04
CA ASP A 150 -22.28 1.76 -3.94
C ASP A 150 -20.84 2.01 -3.49
N LYS A 151 -19.84 1.31 -4.07
CA LYS A 151 -18.41 1.60 -3.85
C LYS A 151 -18.09 3.03 -4.28
N GLU A 152 -18.65 3.50 -5.40
CA GLU A 152 -18.55 4.90 -5.86
C GLU A 152 -19.14 5.90 -4.85
N LEU A 153 -20.08 5.45 -4.03
CA LEU A 153 -20.75 6.26 -3.02
C LEU A 153 -19.99 6.32 -1.69
N PHE A 154 -18.95 5.51 -1.51
CA PHE A 154 -17.91 5.73 -0.49
C PHE A 154 -16.67 6.40 -1.10
N GLN A 155 -16.53 6.38 -2.43
CA GLN A 155 -15.59 7.20 -3.19
C GLN A 155 -16.15 8.62 -3.47
N LEU A 156 -16.92 9.19 -2.53
CA LEU A 156 -17.78 10.36 -2.72
C LEU A 156 -17.12 11.48 -3.53
N LYS A 157 -17.46 11.52 -4.82
CA LYS A 157 -17.01 12.46 -5.84
C LYS A 157 -15.48 12.61 -5.96
N ARG A 158 -14.74 11.59 -6.40
CA ARG A 158 -13.33 11.78 -6.85
C ARG A 158 -12.52 12.70 -5.92
N ASP A 159 -12.79 12.56 -4.62
CA ASP A 159 -12.11 13.32 -3.59
C ASP A 159 -11.04 12.35 -3.09
N HIS A 160 -9.80 12.58 -3.52
CA HIS A 160 -8.69 11.64 -3.39
C HIS A 160 -8.49 11.08 -1.97
N TYR A 161 -9.03 11.78 -0.96
CA TYR A 161 -9.08 11.34 0.43
C TYR A 161 -9.77 9.97 0.62
N PHE A 162 -10.85 9.65 -0.12
CA PHE A 162 -11.59 8.41 0.07
C PHE A 162 -10.96 7.18 -0.61
N GLU A 163 -10.20 7.39 -1.67
CA GLU A 163 -9.52 6.32 -2.42
C GLU A 163 -8.31 5.78 -1.65
N GLU A 164 -7.53 6.66 -1.01
CA GLU A 164 -6.46 6.25 -0.09
C GLU A 164 -7.01 5.33 1.02
N ASN A 165 -8.18 5.65 1.54
CA ASN A 165 -8.80 4.91 2.63
C ASN A 165 -9.29 3.52 2.22
N HIS A 166 -9.71 3.34 0.97
CA HIS A 166 -10.07 2.02 0.46
C HIS A 166 -8.90 1.04 0.58
N PHE A 167 -7.70 1.45 0.18
CA PHE A 167 -6.50 0.62 0.27
C PHE A 167 -5.99 0.43 1.71
N MET A 168 -6.39 1.31 2.65
CA MET A 168 -6.15 1.21 4.09
C MET A 168 -7.09 0.24 4.82
N VAL A 169 -8.08 -0.38 4.15
CA VAL A 169 -8.99 -1.37 4.76
C VAL A 169 -8.20 -2.53 5.34
N ASP A 170 -8.57 -2.96 6.55
CA ASP A 170 -8.02 -4.16 7.18
C ASP A 170 -8.69 -5.42 6.62
N SER A 171 -7.88 -6.37 6.14
CA SER A 171 -8.36 -7.62 5.52
C SER A 171 -9.22 -8.45 6.46
N ARG A 172 -9.07 -8.30 7.78
CA ARG A 172 -9.93 -8.96 8.78
C ARG A 172 -11.41 -8.61 8.60
N ASP A 173 -11.69 -7.41 8.12
CA ASP A 173 -13.05 -6.94 7.92
C ASP A 173 -13.52 -7.20 6.50
N PHE A 174 -12.66 -6.98 5.49
CA PHE A 174 -13.08 -7.04 4.09
C PHE A 174 -11.94 -7.34 3.12
N VAL A 175 -12.23 -8.19 2.14
CA VAL A 175 -11.44 -8.39 0.93
C VAL A 175 -12.43 -8.53 -0.24
N PRO A 176 -12.33 -7.72 -1.30
CA PRO A 176 -13.23 -7.80 -2.46
C PRO A 176 -12.97 -9.06 -3.28
N HIS A 177 -13.99 -9.57 -3.95
CA HIS A 177 -13.87 -10.68 -4.89
C HIS A 177 -13.20 -10.21 -6.19
N GLY A 178 -12.59 -11.14 -6.92
CA GLY A 178 -11.89 -10.84 -8.17
C GLY A 178 -12.79 -10.19 -9.22
N ASN A 179 -14.09 -10.52 -9.22
CA ASN A 179 -15.06 -9.90 -10.13
C ASN A 179 -15.54 -8.51 -9.69
N GLU A 180 -15.31 -8.10 -8.43
CA GLU A 180 -15.81 -6.85 -7.85
C GLU A 180 -14.81 -5.68 -7.97
N ILE A 181 -13.59 -6.00 -8.42
CA ILE A 181 -12.48 -5.05 -8.55
C ILE A 181 -12.29 -4.61 -9.99
N GLU A 182 -12.04 -3.31 -10.16
CA GLU A 182 -11.71 -2.72 -11.44
C GLU A 182 -10.22 -2.92 -11.78
N ASP A 183 -9.90 -2.83 -13.07
CA ASP A 183 -8.52 -2.99 -13.54
C ASP A 183 -7.60 -1.85 -13.03
N GLU A 184 -8.15 -0.67 -12.73
CA GLU A 184 -7.44 0.46 -12.09
C GLU A 184 -7.05 0.18 -10.62
N GLU A 185 -7.76 -0.71 -9.93
CA GLU A 185 -7.37 -1.15 -8.59
C GLU A 185 -6.22 -2.16 -8.63
N ILE A 186 -6.11 -2.92 -9.72
CA ILE A 186 -5.02 -3.87 -9.97
C ILE A 186 -3.77 -3.11 -10.42
N ASP A 187 -3.93 -2.18 -11.36
CA ASP A 187 -2.87 -1.37 -11.92
C ASP A 187 -3.19 0.13 -11.79
N PRO A 188 -2.70 0.80 -10.73
CA PRO A 188 -3.02 2.21 -10.44
C PRO A 188 -2.51 3.20 -11.50
N ARG A 189 -1.72 2.75 -12.51
CA ARG A 189 -1.40 3.59 -13.67
C ARG A 189 -2.64 3.95 -14.48
N LEU A 190 -3.67 3.09 -14.50
CA LEU A 190 -4.94 3.36 -15.16
C LEU A 190 -5.71 4.47 -14.43
N TYR A 191 -5.64 4.50 -13.09
CA TYR A 191 -6.20 5.59 -12.29
C TYR A 191 -5.59 6.95 -12.70
N LEU A 192 -4.31 7.00 -13.06
CA LEU A 192 -3.69 8.24 -13.58
C LEU A 192 -4.16 8.61 -14.99
N ALA A 193 -4.40 7.62 -15.84
CA ALA A 193 -4.84 7.84 -17.20
C ALA A 193 -6.34 8.20 -17.29
N GLU A 194 -7.17 7.73 -16.37
CA GLU A 194 -8.63 7.82 -16.43
C GLU A 194 -9.26 8.63 -15.29
N GLY A 195 -8.59 8.72 -14.14
CA GLY A 195 -9.20 9.04 -12.84
C GLY A 195 -9.34 10.51 -12.46
N SER A 196 -8.66 11.48 -13.08
CA SER A 196 -8.75 12.87 -12.61
C SER A 196 -9.42 13.82 -13.60
N ASN A 197 -10.50 14.49 -13.16
CA ASN A 197 -11.00 15.74 -13.77
C ASN A 197 -10.03 16.92 -13.56
N TYR A 198 -8.91 16.68 -12.88
CA TYR A 198 -7.88 17.63 -12.56
C TYR A 198 -6.57 17.16 -13.21
N ILE A 199 -6.01 17.99 -14.09
CA ILE A 199 -4.57 18.13 -14.40
C ILE A 199 -4.03 17.39 -15.63
N VAL A 200 -4.69 16.39 -16.22
CA VAL A 200 -4.15 15.76 -17.44
C VAL A 200 -4.81 16.37 -18.68
N GLN A 201 -4.07 17.23 -19.40
CA GLN A 201 -4.50 17.71 -20.72
C GLN A 201 -4.86 16.49 -21.59
N PRO A 202 -5.92 16.54 -22.42
CA PRO A 202 -6.34 15.39 -23.25
C PRO A 202 -5.19 14.71 -23.99
N GLU A 203 -4.22 15.47 -24.46
CA GLU A 203 -3.03 15.00 -25.17
C GLU A 203 -2.08 14.19 -24.27
N ILE A 204 -1.98 14.53 -22.98
CA ILE A 204 -1.19 13.75 -22.01
C ILE A 204 -1.94 12.46 -21.67
N ARG A 205 -3.27 12.51 -21.55
CA ARG A 205 -4.10 11.33 -21.30
C ARG A 205 -3.98 10.33 -22.45
N GLU A 206 -4.12 10.76 -23.69
CA GLU A 206 -3.95 9.90 -24.86
C GLU A 206 -2.56 9.28 -24.92
N ARG A 207 -1.50 10.03 -24.57
CA ARG A 207 -0.14 9.50 -24.48
C ARG A 207 0.04 8.46 -23.38
N LEU A 208 -0.57 8.68 -22.20
CA LEU A 208 -0.54 7.72 -21.11
C LEU A 208 -1.28 6.44 -21.49
N LEU A 209 -2.46 6.54 -22.10
CA LEU A 209 -3.20 5.38 -22.59
C LEU A 209 -2.42 4.61 -23.66
N ALA A 210 -1.85 5.29 -24.66
CA ALA A 210 -1.01 4.65 -25.67
C ALA A 210 0.24 3.98 -25.04
N PHE A 211 0.86 4.62 -24.05
CA PHE A 211 1.95 4.01 -23.30
C PHE A 211 1.51 2.74 -22.56
N LEU A 212 0.31 2.73 -21.96
CA LEU A 212 -0.23 1.55 -21.27
C LEU A 212 -0.61 0.43 -22.24
N GLU A 213 -1.01 0.74 -23.47
CA GLU A 213 -1.21 -0.26 -24.53
C GLU A 213 0.10 -0.96 -24.89
N ASP A 214 1.20 -0.21 -25.04
CA ASP A 214 2.53 -0.75 -25.33
C ASP A 214 3.18 -1.44 -24.11
N HIS A 215 2.81 -0.99 -22.90
CA HIS A 215 3.36 -1.45 -21.62
C HIS A 215 2.26 -1.84 -20.62
N PRO A 216 1.49 -2.90 -20.92
CA PRO A 216 0.28 -3.22 -20.18
C PRO A 216 0.56 -3.63 -18.74
N GLY A 217 1.78 -4.05 -18.38
CA GLY A 217 2.13 -4.37 -16.99
C GLY A 217 1.13 -5.36 -16.38
N PHE A 218 0.39 -4.95 -15.35
CA PHE A 218 -0.65 -5.76 -14.73
C PHE A 218 -2.03 -5.69 -15.42
N LEU A 219 -2.23 -4.75 -16.36
CA LEU A 219 -3.38 -4.66 -17.26
C LEU A 219 -3.38 -5.73 -18.36
N LYS A 220 -2.30 -6.51 -18.49
CA LYS A 220 -2.26 -7.62 -19.44
C LYS A 220 -3.31 -8.67 -19.03
N ASP A 221 -4.22 -9.03 -19.93
CA ASP A 221 -5.30 -10.02 -19.71
C ASP A 221 -4.90 -11.24 -18.88
N SER A 222 -3.76 -11.85 -19.18
CA SER A 222 -3.28 -13.04 -18.46
C SER A 222 -2.99 -12.75 -16.99
N LYS A 223 -2.44 -11.57 -16.68
CA LYS A 223 -2.10 -11.12 -15.33
C LYS A 223 -3.33 -10.66 -14.57
N THR A 224 -4.21 -9.89 -15.21
CA THR A 224 -5.51 -9.50 -14.63
C THR A 224 -6.31 -10.72 -14.22
N LYS A 225 -6.43 -11.73 -15.10
CA LYS A 225 -7.15 -12.98 -14.80
C LYS A 225 -6.50 -13.75 -13.66
N GLU A 226 -5.18 -13.87 -13.66
CA GLU A 226 -4.48 -14.58 -12.58
C GLU A 226 -4.59 -13.83 -11.24
N PHE A 227 -4.50 -12.50 -11.25
CA PHE A 227 -4.71 -11.66 -10.07
C PHE A 227 -6.09 -11.88 -9.47
N LYS A 228 -7.14 -11.77 -10.30
CA LYS A 228 -8.54 -11.97 -9.88
C LYS A 228 -8.73 -13.39 -9.33
N LYS A 229 -8.18 -14.41 -10.00
CA LYS A 229 -8.19 -15.81 -9.53
C LYS A 229 -7.53 -15.98 -8.16
N LEU A 230 -6.33 -15.41 -7.96
CA LEU A 230 -5.60 -15.51 -6.69
C LEU A 230 -6.28 -14.72 -5.57
N LEU A 231 -6.89 -13.59 -5.89
CA LEU A 231 -7.68 -12.82 -4.93
C LEU A 231 -8.90 -13.60 -4.43
N ASP A 232 -9.50 -14.44 -5.28
CA ASP A 232 -10.60 -15.34 -4.91
C ASP A 232 -10.14 -16.66 -4.28
N SER A 233 -8.84 -16.94 -4.21
CA SER A 233 -8.31 -18.16 -3.61
C SER A 233 -8.65 -18.21 -2.10
N PRO A 234 -9.41 -19.21 -1.62
CA PRO A 234 -9.79 -19.29 -0.21
C PRO A 234 -8.58 -19.34 0.73
N SER A 235 -7.53 -20.07 0.35
CA SER A 235 -6.31 -20.22 1.15
C SER A 235 -5.55 -18.89 1.28
N ILE A 236 -5.37 -18.17 0.16
CA ILE A 236 -4.66 -16.89 0.18
C ILE A 236 -5.48 -15.85 0.95
N ARG A 237 -6.80 -15.79 0.72
CA ARG A 237 -7.71 -14.92 1.47
C ARG A 237 -7.61 -15.18 2.97
N GLU A 238 -7.82 -16.42 3.40
CA GLU A 238 -7.76 -16.79 4.82
C GLU A 238 -6.43 -16.37 5.46
N LYS A 239 -5.30 -16.65 4.79
CA LYS A 239 -3.96 -16.26 5.27
C LYS A 239 -3.80 -14.75 5.41
N CYS A 240 -4.30 -13.97 4.44
CA CYS A 240 -4.29 -12.51 4.47
C CYS A 240 -5.16 -11.96 5.61
N GLN A 241 -6.35 -12.52 5.82
CA GLN A 241 -7.28 -12.10 6.87
C GLN A 241 -6.74 -12.44 8.27
N GLN A 242 -6.21 -13.64 8.47
CA GLN A 242 -5.57 -14.05 9.74
C GLN A 242 -4.42 -13.13 10.16
N ARG A 243 -3.72 -12.52 9.20
CA ARG A 243 -2.57 -11.63 9.44
C ARG A 243 -2.96 -10.14 9.56
N GLY A 244 -4.22 -9.78 9.29
CA GLY A 244 -4.70 -8.38 9.35
C GLY A 244 -3.85 -7.44 8.50
N LEU A 245 -3.70 -7.80 7.22
CA LEU A 245 -3.00 -6.99 6.24
C LEU A 245 -3.90 -5.84 5.76
N ARG A 246 -3.31 -4.73 5.33
CA ARG A 246 -4.07 -3.72 4.57
C ARG A 246 -4.43 -4.26 3.19
N LEU A 247 -5.49 -3.74 2.59
CA LEU A 247 -5.91 -4.18 1.25
C LEU A 247 -4.80 -3.97 0.19
N ALA A 248 -4.07 -2.86 0.27
CA ALA A 248 -2.88 -2.64 -0.57
C ALA A 248 -1.83 -3.75 -0.40
N GLU A 249 -1.60 -4.19 0.83
CA GLU A 249 -0.66 -5.27 1.14
C GLU A 249 -1.12 -6.60 0.53
N VAL A 250 -2.42 -6.89 0.60
CA VAL A 250 -3.01 -8.08 -0.06
C VAL A 250 -2.74 -8.04 -1.56
N TYR A 251 -3.01 -6.90 -2.20
CA TYR A 251 -2.82 -6.74 -3.64
C TYR A 251 -1.35 -6.89 -4.02
N SER A 252 -0.43 -6.23 -3.32
CA SER A 252 1.01 -6.35 -3.61
C SER A 252 1.56 -7.76 -3.38
N ILE A 253 0.99 -8.54 -2.45
CA ILE A 253 1.36 -9.96 -2.25
C ILE A 253 0.88 -10.81 -3.42
N ILE A 254 -0.36 -10.62 -3.89
CA ILE A 254 -0.86 -11.33 -5.08
C ILE A 254 0.01 -11.03 -6.29
N LYS A 255 0.37 -9.75 -6.52
CA LYS A 255 1.29 -9.36 -7.59
C LYS A 255 2.65 -10.04 -7.44
N ALA A 256 3.19 -10.11 -6.22
CA ALA A 256 4.45 -10.80 -5.93
C ALA A 256 4.39 -12.31 -6.19
N ILE A 257 3.27 -12.98 -5.88
CA ILE A 257 3.09 -14.40 -6.17
C ILE A 257 3.15 -14.64 -7.69
N ILE A 258 2.36 -13.89 -8.46
CA ILE A 258 2.34 -13.98 -9.94
C ILE A 258 3.76 -13.80 -10.48
N LYS A 259 4.47 -12.81 -9.96
CA LYS A 259 5.83 -12.48 -10.40
C LYS A 259 6.86 -13.53 -10.04
N TYR A 260 6.76 -14.10 -8.86
CA TYR A 260 7.60 -15.22 -8.45
C TYR A 260 7.44 -16.39 -9.43
N GLN A 261 6.19 -16.71 -9.81
CA GLN A 261 5.89 -17.78 -10.77
C GLN A 261 6.42 -17.45 -12.18
N GLU A 262 6.36 -16.19 -12.63
CA GLU A 262 6.94 -15.79 -13.92
C GLU A 262 8.47 -16.00 -13.99
N ASN A 263 9.16 -15.91 -12.84
CA ASN A 263 10.62 -16.00 -12.74
C ASN A 263 11.13 -17.39 -12.31
N ASP A 264 10.26 -18.27 -11.81
CA ASP A 264 10.60 -19.65 -11.51
C ASP A 264 10.52 -20.48 -12.79
N ASP A 265 11.66 -20.69 -13.45
CA ASP A 265 11.79 -21.42 -14.72
C ASP A 265 11.11 -22.81 -14.74
N ASN A 266 10.81 -23.38 -13.56
CA ASN A 266 10.17 -24.68 -13.44
C ASN A 266 8.78 -24.66 -12.74
N ASN A 267 8.27 -23.50 -12.31
CA ASN A 267 6.99 -23.34 -11.59
C ASN A 267 6.79 -24.39 -10.47
N GLN A 268 7.84 -24.74 -9.73
CA GLN A 268 7.80 -25.91 -8.83
C GLN A 268 7.10 -25.61 -7.50
N LEU A 269 7.07 -24.34 -7.09
CA LEU A 269 6.44 -23.94 -5.84
C LEU A 269 4.97 -23.60 -6.06
N SER A 270 4.09 -24.22 -5.27
CA SER A 270 2.68 -23.84 -5.18
C SER A 270 2.52 -22.38 -4.75
N GLU A 271 1.49 -21.71 -5.24
CA GLU A 271 1.09 -20.33 -4.86
C GLU A 271 1.09 -20.13 -3.33
N ASP A 272 0.58 -21.11 -2.59
CA ASP A 272 0.51 -21.10 -1.13
C ASP A 272 1.87 -21.04 -0.43
N LEU A 273 2.85 -21.76 -0.96
CA LEU A 273 4.21 -21.81 -0.42
C LEU A 273 4.96 -20.52 -0.73
N VAL A 274 4.72 -19.95 -1.91
CA VAL A 274 5.24 -18.62 -2.28
C VAL A 274 4.64 -17.57 -1.35
N ALA A 275 3.33 -17.59 -1.13
CA ALA A 275 2.64 -16.67 -0.22
C ALA A 275 3.24 -16.74 1.20
N GLU A 276 3.44 -17.93 1.77
CA GLU A 276 4.06 -18.09 3.09
C GLU A 276 5.48 -17.52 3.18
N LYS A 277 6.30 -17.73 2.14
CA LYS A 277 7.63 -17.11 2.06
C LYS A 277 7.54 -15.58 2.07
N LEU A 278 6.65 -15.01 1.26
CA LEU A 278 6.44 -13.56 1.19
C LEU A 278 5.92 -12.99 2.52
N PHE A 279 4.99 -13.68 3.20
CA PHE A 279 4.50 -13.27 4.51
C PHE A 279 5.60 -13.23 5.57
N GLU A 280 6.44 -14.26 5.65
CA GLU A 280 7.54 -14.27 6.62
C GLU A 280 8.59 -13.19 6.29
N GLN A 281 8.90 -12.97 5.02
CA GLN A 281 9.81 -11.90 4.62
C GLN A 281 9.27 -10.50 4.95
N ARG A 282 7.96 -10.26 4.73
CA ARG A 282 7.28 -9.01 5.10
C ARG A 282 7.22 -8.81 6.61
N LYS A 283 7.03 -9.87 7.39
CA LYS A 283 7.08 -9.83 8.85
C LYS A 283 8.47 -9.47 9.37
N GLU A 284 9.53 -10.02 8.78
CA GLU A 284 10.91 -9.64 9.11
C GLU A 284 11.22 -8.20 8.72
N PHE A 285 10.80 -7.77 7.52
CA PHE A 285 10.88 -6.36 7.12
C PHE A 285 10.11 -5.44 8.09
N GLY A 286 8.93 -5.87 8.54
CA GLY A 286 8.07 -5.13 9.46
C GLY A 286 8.73 -4.84 10.81
N LYS A 287 9.60 -5.74 11.28
CA LYS A 287 10.36 -5.61 12.54
C LYS A 287 11.62 -4.77 12.42
N TYR A 288 12.09 -4.53 11.20
CA TYR A 288 13.32 -3.78 10.97
C TYR A 288 13.17 -2.34 11.48
N GLU A 289 14.09 -1.92 12.35
CA GLU A 289 14.21 -0.50 12.72
C GLU A 289 14.81 0.20 11.51
N PHE A 290 14.01 1.00 10.81
CA PHE A 290 14.44 1.74 9.62
C PHE A 290 15.19 3.02 10.02
N LEU A 291 14.64 3.79 10.98
CA LEU A 291 15.32 4.91 11.62
C LEU A 291 15.21 4.77 13.15
N SER A 292 16.27 5.11 13.87
CA SER A 292 16.30 5.14 15.35
C SER A 292 17.50 5.94 15.84
N GLU A 293 17.62 6.14 17.15
CA GLU A 293 18.82 6.69 17.79
C GLU A 293 20.13 5.96 17.43
N LYS A 294 20.05 4.70 16.97
CA LYS A 294 21.21 3.88 16.57
C LYS A 294 21.64 4.14 15.12
N THR A 295 20.81 4.83 14.32
CA THR A 295 21.12 5.13 12.93
C THR A 295 22.34 6.04 12.86
N LYS A 296 23.38 5.55 12.20
CA LYS A 296 24.69 6.21 12.14
C LYS A 296 24.78 7.21 11.00
N ASN A 297 24.04 6.98 9.92
CA ASN A 297 24.08 7.84 8.74
C ASN A 297 22.69 7.88 8.09
N VAL A 298 22.17 9.07 7.84
CA VAL A 298 21.03 9.33 6.95
C VAL A 298 21.54 10.21 5.84
N ILE A 299 21.60 9.69 4.63
CA ILE A 299 22.12 10.38 3.45
C ILE A 299 20.95 10.61 2.52
N VAL A 300 20.65 11.87 2.23
CA VAL A 300 19.56 12.28 1.36
C VAL A 300 20.14 13.03 0.17
N MET A 301 19.77 12.63 -1.05
CA MET A 301 20.06 13.40 -2.26
C MET A 301 18.76 13.74 -2.97
N SER A 302 18.54 15.03 -3.19
CA SER A 302 17.46 15.55 -4.02
C SER A 302 17.99 15.80 -5.42
N GLY A 303 17.33 15.26 -6.44
CA GLY A 303 17.47 15.77 -7.79
C GLY A 303 16.90 17.19 -7.89
N PHE A 304 17.08 17.84 -9.04
CA PHE A 304 16.50 19.14 -9.36
C PHE A 304 15.59 19.02 -10.59
N ASP A 305 14.31 19.39 -10.47
CA ASP A 305 13.43 19.43 -11.63
C ASP A 305 13.56 20.77 -12.37
N TYR A 306 14.50 20.78 -13.31
CA TYR A 306 14.77 21.92 -14.17
C TYR A 306 13.60 22.31 -15.09
N ARG A 307 12.59 21.44 -15.29
CA ARG A 307 11.44 21.74 -16.18
C ARG A 307 10.40 22.60 -15.48
N THR A 308 10.20 22.35 -14.19
CA THR A 308 9.24 23.09 -13.35
C THR A 308 9.92 24.20 -12.56
N GLY A 309 11.27 24.20 -12.50
CA GLY A 309 12.02 25.02 -11.54
C GLY A 309 11.73 24.61 -10.09
N TYR A 310 11.06 23.47 -9.91
CA TYR A 310 10.72 22.93 -8.61
C TYR A 310 11.99 22.36 -8.02
N ASP A 311 12.32 22.95 -6.89
CA ASP A 311 13.34 22.43 -6.05
C ASP A 311 12.75 21.33 -5.20
N PHE A 312 13.36 20.16 -5.23
CA PHE A 312 12.96 19.14 -4.27
C PHE A 312 13.33 19.59 -2.83
N GLU A 313 14.07 20.71 -2.62
CA GLU A 313 14.44 21.34 -1.33
C GLU A 313 13.36 21.38 -0.23
N ASP A 314 12.07 21.20 -0.53
CA ASP A 314 11.03 20.85 0.45
C ASP A 314 11.18 19.40 1.04
N GLN A 315 12.38 18.80 0.95
CA GLN A 315 12.84 17.50 1.51
C GLN A 315 12.87 17.42 3.05
N VAL A 316 11.88 18.00 3.70
CA VAL A 316 11.63 17.92 5.14
C VAL A 316 11.15 16.52 5.53
N GLY A 317 10.85 15.64 4.57
CA GLY A 317 10.23 14.36 4.84
C GLY A 317 11.07 13.36 5.61
N ILE A 318 12.01 12.70 4.92
CA ILE A 318 12.86 11.67 5.54
C ILE A 318 13.75 12.26 6.64
N THR A 319 14.17 13.51 6.49
CA THR A 319 14.94 14.26 7.49
C THR A 319 14.11 14.53 8.75
N SER A 320 12.83 14.89 8.64
CA SER A 320 11.94 15.02 9.81
C SER A 320 11.60 13.68 10.42
N LEU A 321 11.43 12.63 9.63
CA LEU A 321 11.25 11.27 10.16
C LEU A 321 12.49 10.82 10.94
N ALA A 322 13.69 11.13 10.45
CA ALA A 322 14.94 10.86 11.15
C ALA A 322 15.02 11.63 12.48
N LYS A 323 14.74 12.93 12.46
CA LYS A 323 14.68 13.75 13.69
C LYS A 323 13.61 13.24 14.67
N ALA A 324 12.44 12.85 14.17
CA ALA A 324 11.37 12.27 14.98
C ALA A 324 11.80 10.93 15.61
N ALA A 325 12.61 10.14 14.91
CA ALA A 325 13.19 8.88 15.38
C ALA A 325 14.47 9.07 16.22
N ASN A 326 14.75 10.29 16.71
CA ASN A 326 15.91 10.65 17.52
C ASN A 326 17.27 10.37 16.85
N VAL A 327 17.35 10.45 15.52
CA VAL A 327 18.65 10.43 14.82
C VAL A 327 19.38 11.75 15.13
N PRO A 328 20.65 11.73 15.58
CA PRO A 328 21.43 12.95 15.79
C PRO A 328 21.60 13.76 14.51
N ASP A 329 21.51 15.10 14.60
CA ASP A 329 21.59 15.99 13.43
C ASP A 329 22.93 15.84 12.68
N GLU A 330 24.03 15.58 13.39
CA GLU A 330 25.34 15.33 12.79
C GLU A 330 25.41 14.06 11.95
N ASN A 331 24.46 13.13 12.11
CA ASN A 331 24.35 11.92 11.31
C ASN A 331 23.45 12.10 10.08
N ILE A 332 22.83 13.27 9.89
CA ILE A 332 21.95 13.56 8.77
C ILE A 332 22.68 14.46 7.76
N SER A 333 22.92 13.91 6.56
CA SER A 333 23.55 14.61 5.44
C SER A 333 22.54 14.81 4.31
N VAL A 334 22.38 16.06 3.87
CA VAL A 334 21.55 16.43 2.71
C VAL A 334 22.47 16.93 1.61
N ILE A 335 22.29 16.39 0.40
CA ILE A 335 23.10 16.67 -0.78
C ILE A 335 22.18 17.30 -1.83
N ASP A 336 22.49 18.55 -2.20
CA ASP A 336 21.73 19.31 -3.20
C ASP A 336 22.17 18.91 -4.63
N GLY A 337 21.25 18.36 -5.41
CA GLY A 337 21.49 17.98 -6.81
C GLY A 337 21.83 19.15 -7.74
N LYS A 338 21.56 20.39 -7.35
CA LYS A 338 22.02 21.57 -8.12
C LYS A 338 23.54 21.65 -8.21
N GLU A 339 24.26 21.09 -7.25
CA GLU A 339 25.73 21.03 -7.27
C GLU A 339 26.29 20.10 -8.37
N GLY A 340 25.42 19.36 -9.07
CA GLY A 340 25.77 18.60 -10.27
C GLY A 340 26.79 17.50 -9.99
N GLU A 341 27.96 17.55 -10.63
CA GLU A 341 29.00 16.52 -10.45
C GLU A 341 29.50 16.47 -9.01
N THR A 342 29.60 17.62 -8.34
CA THR A 342 29.99 17.72 -6.92
C THR A 342 28.99 16.97 -6.03
N ALA A 343 27.68 17.05 -6.32
CA ALA A 343 26.66 16.29 -5.60
C ALA A 343 26.88 14.78 -5.72
N VAL A 344 27.20 14.31 -6.93
CA VAL A 344 27.45 12.89 -7.21
C VAL A 344 28.73 12.40 -6.53
N GLU A 345 29.79 13.20 -6.53
CA GLU A 345 31.04 12.89 -5.83
C GLU A 345 30.85 12.87 -4.30
N ASN A 346 30.11 13.83 -3.76
CA ASN A 346 29.74 13.90 -2.36
C ASN A 346 28.92 12.67 -1.95
N LEU A 347 27.93 12.28 -2.76
CA LEU A 347 27.11 11.09 -2.53
C LEU A 347 27.96 9.82 -2.49
N HIS A 348 28.82 9.64 -3.50
CA HIS A 348 29.72 8.49 -3.56
C HIS A 348 30.61 8.42 -2.32
N THR A 349 31.19 9.54 -1.92
CA THR A 349 32.07 9.64 -0.75
C THR A 349 31.34 9.33 0.55
N GLN A 350 30.12 9.85 0.73
CA GLN A 350 29.27 9.61 1.88
C GLN A 350 28.91 8.11 2.01
N ILE A 351 28.47 7.47 0.92
CA ILE A 351 28.14 6.04 0.92
C ILE A 351 29.40 5.20 1.24
N ALA A 352 30.52 5.46 0.55
CA ALA A 352 31.76 4.72 0.76
C ALA A 352 32.32 4.85 2.19
N ASN A 353 32.08 5.98 2.85
CA ASN A 353 32.56 6.25 4.20
C ASN A 353 31.57 5.89 5.31
N SER A 354 30.30 5.67 4.98
CA SER A 354 29.26 5.28 5.93
C SER A 354 29.54 3.93 6.59
N SER A 355 29.00 3.74 7.79
CA SER A 355 29.14 2.50 8.56
C SER A 355 27.92 2.25 9.45
N GLY A 356 27.76 1.01 9.90
CA GLY A 356 26.59 0.59 10.69
C GLY A 356 25.27 0.83 9.93
N GLN A 357 24.21 1.07 10.70
CA GLN A 357 22.89 1.35 10.15
C GLN A 357 22.90 2.66 9.34
N THR A 358 22.62 2.54 8.05
CA THR A 358 22.62 3.65 7.09
C THR A 358 21.32 3.67 6.30
N VAL A 359 20.68 4.83 6.24
CA VAL A 359 19.56 5.07 5.32
C VAL A 359 20.06 5.99 4.21
N LEU A 360 19.96 5.53 2.98
CA LEU A 360 20.20 6.31 1.77
C LEU A 360 18.86 6.58 1.10
N TRP A 361 18.55 7.84 0.83
CA TRP A 361 17.29 8.26 0.21
C TRP A 361 17.56 9.13 -1.02
N LEU A 362 17.12 8.66 -2.19
CA LEU A 362 17.43 9.25 -3.49
C LEU A 362 16.11 9.64 -4.17
N GLU A 363 15.92 10.93 -4.38
CA GLU A 363 14.73 11.50 -5.02
C GLU A 363 15.11 12.12 -6.36
N GLY A 364 14.29 11.93 -7.41
CA GLY A 364 14.49 12.62 -8.68
C GLY A 364 13.84 11.94 -9.89
N HIS A 365 14.09 12.49 -11.08
CA HIS A 365 13.57 11.90 -12.32
C HIS A 365 14.41 10.70 -12.76
N GLY A 366 13.82 9.51 -12.81
CA GLY A 366 14.50 8.32 -13.32
C GLY A 366 14.40 8.18 -14.84
N SER A 367 15.28 7.36 -15.41
CA SER A 367 15.39 7.15 -16.85
C SER A 367 14.61 5.93 -17.33
N LEU A 368 14.11 6.00 -18.57
CA LEU A 368 13.43 4.88 -19.26
C LEU A 368 14.30 3.62 -19.39
N ASP A 369 15.63 3.78 -19.45
CA ASP A 369 16.57 2.65 -19.50
C ASP A 369 16.82 2.02 -18.12
N GLY A 370 16.35 2.64 -17.04
CA GLY A 370 16.53 2.19 -15.66
C GLY A 370 17.97 2.27 -15.16
N LYS A 371 18.87 2.98 -15.85
CA LYS A 371 20.31 2.99 -15.56
C LYS A 371 20.79 4.26 -14.87
N HIS A 372 19.95 5.28 -14.78
CA HIS A 372 20.34 6.55 -14.17
C HIS A 372 19.16 7.35 -13.61
N MET A 373 19.47 8.26 -12.69
CA MET A 373 18.58 9.32 -12.22
C MET A 373 19.13 10.67 -12.66
N ALA A 374 18.26 11.58 -13.06
CA ALA A 374 18.64 12.96 -13.29
C ALA A 374 18.94 13.62 -11.94
N VAL A 375 20.15 14.16 -11.82
CA VAL A 375 20.57 14.98 -10.67
C VAL A 375 20.19 16.43 -10.94
N ASN A 376 20.45 16.89 -12.16
CA ASN A 376 19.94 18.14 -12.70
C ASN A 376 19.76 18.01 -14.23
N LYS A 377 19.65 19.13 -14.95
CA LYS A 377 19.47 19.15 -16.42
C LYS A 377 20.58 18.44 -17.19
N GLU A 378 21.81 18.49 -16.69
CA GLU A 378 23.02 18.07 -17.42
C GLU A 378 23.67 16.83 -16.78
N VAL A 379 23.53 16.69 -15.46
CA VAL A 379 24.20 15.64 -14.67
C VAL A 379 23.24 14.51 -14.34
N LYS A 380 23.75 13.30 -14.46
CA LYS A 380 23.03 12.04 -14.21
C LYS A 380 23.80 11.22 -13.19
N LEU A 381 23.10 10.76 -12.15
CA LEU A 381 23.60 9.73 -11.24
C LEU A 381 23.40 8.37 -11.91
N LYS A 382 24.49 7.72 -12.29
CA LYS A 382 24.46 6.38 -12.89
C LYS A 382 24.39 5.32 -11.80
N VAL A 383 23.64 4.26 -12.09
CA VAL A 383 23.60 3.05 -11.25
C VAL A 383 24.98 2.51 -10.92
N SER A 384 25.91 2.53 -11.88
CA SER A 384 27.28 2.10 -11.67
C SER A 384 28.02 2.91 -10.60
N GLN A 385 27.71 4.19 -10.43
CA GLN A 385 28.35 5.05 -9.42
C GLN A 385 27.85 4.69 -8.01
N ILE A 386 26.58 4.35 -7.87
CA ILE A 386 26.03 3.82 -6.61
C ILE A 386 26.69 2.47 -6.28
N ALA A 387 26.77 1.57 -7.26
CA ALA A 387 27.42 0.28 -7.10
C ALA A 387 28.90 0.42 -6.70
N GLU A 388 29.64 1.33 -7.33
CA GLU A 388 31.04 1.62 -6.99
C GLU A 388 31.19 2.12 -5.55
N ALA A 389 30.30 2.99 -5.08
CA ALA A 389 30.32 3.49 -3.71
C ALA A 389 30.04 2.38 -2.69
N LEU A 390 29.11 1.47 -2.99
CA LEU A 390 28.81 0.31 -2.14
C LEU A 390 30.00 -0.67 -2.06
N ILE A 391 30.66 -0.93 -3.19
CA ILE A 391 31.88 -1.77 -3.20
C ILE A 391 33.05 -1.06 -2.48
N ALA A 392 33.15 0.27 -2.58
CA ALA A 392 34.14 1.04 -1.84
C ALA A 392 33.93 0.93 -0.31
N ARG A 393 32.66 0.99 0.16
CA ARG A 393 32.31 0.72 1.57
C ARG A 393 32.76 -0.67 2.01
N LEU A 394 32.52 -1.69 1.18
CA LEU A 394 32.94 -3.06 1.44
C LEU A 394 34.47 -3.18 1.55
N LEU A 395 35.22 -2.60 0.61
CA LEU A 395 36.69 -2.60 0.64
C LEU A 395 37.25 -1.88 1.88
N LYS A 396 36.63 -0.76 2.25
CA LYS A 396 37.05 0.03 3.41
C LYS A 396 36.86 -0.73 4.73
N THR A 397 35.73 -1.40 4.88
CA THR A 397 35.37 -2.12 6.11
C THR A 397 35.94 -3.52 6.18
N LYS A 398 36.22 -4.14 5.02
CA LYS A 398 36.62 -5.54 4.86
C LYS A 398 35.62 -6.52 5.47
N ASP A 399 34.37 -6.11 5.60
CA ASP A 399 33.29 -6.91 6.18
C ASP A 399 32.24 -7.24 5.10
N PRO A 400 32.11 -8.52 4.67
CA PRO A 400 31.11 -8.93 3.68
C PRO A 400 29.67 -8.69 4.12
N GLU A 401 29.45 -8.40 5.40
CA GLU A 401 28.14 -8.09 5.94
C GLU A 401 27.79 -6.59 5.94
N THR A 402 28.73 -5.70 5.63
CA THR A 402 28.57 -4.25 5.88
C THR A 402 27.36 -3.61 5.21
N CYS A 403 26.98 -4.11 4.02
CA CYS A 403 25.87 -3.56 3.26
C CYS A 403 24.50 -4.03 3.77
N LYS A 404 24.44 -5.03 4.68
CA LYS A 404 23.16 -5.53 5.21
C LYS A 404 22.40 -4.52 6.06
N ASP A 405 23.16 -3.59 6.65
CA ASP A 405 22.70 -2.53 7.54
C ASP A 405 22.33 -1.26 6.75
N LEU A 406 22.47 -1.29 5.41
CA LEU A 406 22.11 -0.21 4.53
C LEU A 406 20.72 -0.44 3.94
N THR A 407 19.87 0.58 3.98
CA THR A 407 18.61 0.62 3.25
C THR A 407 18.63 1.76 2.24
N ILE A 408 18.26 1.48 0.99
CA ILE A 408 18.16 2.49 -0.08
C ILE A 408 16.69 2.73 -0.41
N GLY A 409 16.24 3.96 -0.33
CA GLY A 409 14.98 4.41 -0.90
C GLY A 409 15.19 5.09 -2.24
N PHE A 410 14.51 4.63 -3.28
CA PHE A 410 14.43 5.30 -4.58
C PHE A 410 13.04 5.86 -4.79
N GLU A 411 12.96 7.18 -4.89
CA GLU A 411 11.75 7.91 -5.23
C GLU A 411 11.99 8.53 -6.62
N ALA A 412 11.80 7.69 -7.64
CA ALA A 412 12.02 8.05 -9.03
C ALA A 412 11.20 7.17 -9.97
N CYS A 413 10.83 7.71 -11.12
CA CYS A 413 10.26 6.93 -12.22
C CYS A 413 11.22 5.79 -12.59
N PHE A 414 10.72 4.61 -12.97
CA PHE A 414 11.53 3.45 -13.34
C PHE A 414 12.54 2.98 -12.28
N SER A 415 12.35 3.34 -11.01
CA SER A 415 13.30 3.02 -9.94
C SER A 415 13.36 1.53 -9.59
N TYR A 416 12.33 0.76 -9.96
CA TYR A 416 12.37 -0.69 -9.97
C TYR A 416 13.57 -1.24 -10.78
N ASP A 417 13.81 -0.70 -11.97
CA ASP A 417 14.90 -1.15 -12.84
C ASP A 417 16.28 -0.72 -12.33
N ILE A 418 16.33 0.42 -11.66
CA ILE A 418 17.54 0.89 -10.96
C ILE A 418 17.98 -0.17 -9.95
N THR A 419 17.05 -0.74 -9.19
CA THR A 419 17.34 -1.79 -8.20
C THR A 419 17.98 -3.03 -8.84
N ASN A 420 17.40 -3.53 -9.93
CA ASN A 420 17.94 -4.70 -10.65
C ASN A 420 19.30 -4.41 -11.30
N ASN A 421 19.48 -3.20 -11.83
CA ASN A 421 20.75 -2.80 -12.44
C ASN A 421 21.85 -2.60 -11.39
N ILE A 422 21.53 -2.13 -10.17
CA ILE A 422 22.51 -1.98 -9.09
C ILE A 422 23.14 -3.32 -8.76
N MET A 423 22.34 -4.38 -8.68
CA MET A 423 22.84 -5.74 -8.45
C MET A 423 23.86 -6.19 -9.49
N THR A 424 23.48 -6.07 -10.76
CA THR A 424 24.34 -6.45 -11.88
C THR A 424 25.64 -5.65 -11.90
N GLU A 425 25.56 -4.34 -11.64
CA GLU A 425 26.73 -3.47 -11.58
C GLU A 425 27.59 -3.71 -10.34
N MET A 426 27.01 -4.02 -9.18
CA MET A 426 27.77 -4.38 -7.98
C MET A 426 28.59 -5.64 -8.20
N GLU A 427 28.00 -6.70 -8.78
CA GLU A 427 28.70 -7.95 -9.08
C GLU A 427 29.86 -7.69 -10.08
N ARG A 428 29.59 -6.90 -11.12
CA ARG A 428 30.61 -6.53 -12.12
C ARG A 428 31.76 -5.76 -11.47
N VAL A 429 31.47 -4.73 -10.68
CA VAL A 429 32.48 -3.90 -10.00
C VAL A 429 33.25 -4.72 -8.97
N TYR A 430 32.57 -5.61 -8.23
CA TYR A 430 33.18 -6.50 -7.24
C TYR A 430 34.25 -7.40 -7.88
N ARG A 431 33.89 -8.10 -8.97
CA ARG A 431 34.82 -8.98 -9.69
C ARG A 431 36.04 -8.23 -10.23
N LEU A 432 35.85 -6.98 -10.66
CA LEU A 432 36.94 -6.16 -11.21
C LEU A 432 37.85 -5.56 -10.14
N LYS A 433 37.31 -5.11 -9.02
CA LYS A 433 38.03 -4.25 -8.06
C LYS A 433 38.28 -4.89 -6.70
N ALA A 434 37.43 -5.81 -6.24
CA ALA A 434 37.38 -6.19 -4.83
C ALA A 434 37.58 -7.69 -4.54
N GLN A 435 37.24 -8.57 -5.48
CA GLN A 435 37.29 -10.03 -5.27
C GLN A 435 38.66 -10.54 -4.81
N ARG A 436 39.74 -10.00 -5.37
CA ARG A 436 41.10 -10.40 -4.99
C ARG A 436 41.52 -9.90 -3.60
N GLU A 437 40.93 -8.80 -3.14
CA GLU A 437 41.30 -8.19 -1.87
C GLU A 437 40.52 -8.77 -0.68
N LEU A 438 39.27 -9.15 -0.90
CA LEU A 438 38.36 -9.62 0.15
C LEU A 438 38.32 -11.15 0.29
N ASP A 439 38.76 -11.88 -0.73
CA ASP A 439 38.82 -13.36 -0.74
C ASP A 439 37.49 -14.06 -0.38
N VAL A 440 36.37 -13.43 -0.74
CA VAL A 440 35.02 -13.99 -0.62
C VAL A 440 34.30 -13.97 -1.96
N PRO A 441 33.45 -14.95 -2.28
CA PRO A 441 32.62 -14.90 -3.48
C PRO A 441 31.52 -13.82 -3.34
N PHE A 442 31.04 -13.27 -4.46
CA PHE A 442 30.02 -12.20 -4.42
C PHE A 442 28.72 -12.69 -3.80
N GLU A 443 28.41 -13.96 -4.02
CA GLU A 443 27.26 -14.68 -3.52
C GLU A 443 27.22 -14.77 -1.99
N GLU A 444 28.35 -14.51 -1.30
CA GLU A 444 28.46 -14.49 0.15
C GLU A 444 28.38 -13.08 0.77
N ILE A 445 28.27 -12.05 -0.06
CA ILE A 445 28.16 -10.66 0.38
C ILE A 445 26.70 -10.35 0.69
N SER A 446 26.45 -9.74 1.84
CA SER A 446 25.13 -9.22 2.17
C SER A 446 24.87 -7.92 1.43
N LEU A 447 23.66 -7.75 0.91
CA LEU A 447 23.28 -6.63 0.05
C LEU A 447 22.35 -5.66 0.78
N PRO A 448 22.15 -4.44 0.27
CA PRO A 448 21.23 -3.50 0.89
C PRO A 448 19.78 -3.96 0.78
N LYS A 449 18.95 -3.49 1.72
CA LYS A 449 17.50 -3.48 1.53
C LYS A 449 17.15 -2.34 0.59
N VAL A 450 16.09 -2.52 -0.22
CA VAL A 450 15.67 -1.48 -1.16
C VAL A 450 14.17 -1.22 -1.03
N ILE A 451 13.80 0.05 -1.07
CA ILE A 451 12.43 0.53 -1.13
C ILE A 451 12.34 1.36 -2.39
N THR A 452 11.39 1.09 -3.27
CA THR A 452 11.32 1.75 -4.58
C THR A 452 9.89 1.77 -5.11
N SER A 453 9.65 2.50 -6.20
CA SER A 453 8.38 2.38 -6.91
C SER A 453 8.30 1.01 -7.60
N SER A 454 7.12 0.43 -7.61
CA SER A 454 6.90 -0.84 -8.25
C SER A 454 6.81 -0.65 -9.79
N TYR A 455 6.23 0.42 -10.31
CA TYR A 455 6.10 0.60 -11.77
C TYR A 455 6.82 1.84 -12.29
N GLU A 456 6.59 2.18 -13.56
CA GLU A 456 7.35 3.19 -14.30
C GLU A 456 7.23 4.61 -13.75
N ALA A 457 6.19 4.92 -12.97
CA ALA A 457 6.05 6.21 -12.29
C ALA A 457 6.75 6.20 -10.93
N SER A 458 7.14 7.37 -10.39
CA SER A 458 7.47 7.44 -8.97
C SER A 458 6.18 7.38 -8.14
N TRP A 459 6.25 6.73 -6.99
CA TRP A 459 5.12 6.56 -6.08
C TRP A 459 4.66 7.88 -5.44
N SER A 460 5.46 8.94 -5.56
CA SER A 460 5.13 10.31 -5.13
C SER A 460 4.39 11.12 -6.19
N THR A 461 4.55 10.79 -7.48
CA THR A 461 4.41 11.79 -8.54
C THR A 461 2.94 12.17 -8.80
N HIS A 462 1.98 11.37 -8.34
CA HIS A 462 0.57 11.60 -8.70
C HIS A 462 -0.46 11.19 -7.64
N SER A 463 -0.04 10.81 -6.44
CA SER A 463 -0.98 10.84 -5.32
C SER A 463 -1.28 12.31 -5.02
N ALA A 464 -2.54 12.72 -4.98
CA ALA A 464 -2.88 14.06 -4.50
C ALA A 464 -2.47 14.29 -3.03
N ALA A 465 -2.05 13.24 -2.31
CA ALA A 465 -1.33 13.37 -1.03
C ALA A 465 0.13 13.84 -1.16
N VAL A 466 0.72 13.79 -2.35
CA VAL A 466 2.17 13.95 -2.57
C VAL A 466 2.52 14.91 -3.71
N ILE A 467 1.59 15.30 -4.59
CA ILE A 467 1.78 16.46 -5.47
C ILE A 467 1.89 17.73 -4.60
N GLY A 468 3.12 18.16 -4.31
CA GLY A 468 3.42 19.38 -3.56
C GLY A 468 3.11 19.35 -2.06
N GLN A 469 2.85 18.18 -1.48
CA GLN A 469 2.65 18.01 -0.04
C GLN A 469 3.72 17.02 0.47
N PRO A 470 4.69 17.48 1.28
CA PRO A 470 5.75 16.61 1.77
C PRO A 470 5.16 15.46 2.59
N ILE A 471 6.04 14.55 3.01
CA ILE A 471 5.83 13.69 4.20
C ILE A 471 5.28 14.46 5.43
N ALA A 472 5.20 15.79 5.40
CA ALA A 472 4.36 16.65 6.24
C ALA A 472 2.89 16.18 6.40
N LYS A 473 2.26 15.48 5.43
CA LYS A 473 0.94 14.84 5.68
C LYS A 473 1.04 13.72 6.72
N TYR A 474 2.21 13.11 6.91
CA TYR A 474 2.54 12.22 8.03
C TYR A 474 2.92 12.96 9.32
N ALA A 475 2.71 14.29 9.42
CA ALA A 475 2.86 15.00 10.69
C ALA A 475 2.04 14.37 11.82
N GLU A 476 0.91 13.73 11.48
CA GLU A 476 0.13 12.95 12.42
C GLU A 476 0.89 11.75 13.02
N TYR A 477 1.83 11.16 12.28
CA TYR A 477 2.71 10.07 12.74
C TYR A 477 4.05 10.56 13.27
N ILE A 478 4.49 11.79 12.98
CA ILE A 478 5.71 12.36 13.58
C ILE A 478 5.63 12.28 15.10
N GLN A 479 4.46 12.56 15.68
CA GLN A 479 4.26 12.43 17.13
C GLN A 479 4.37 10.98 17.61
N ALA A 480 3.79 10.03 16.87
CA ALA A 480 3.88 8.61 17.18
C ALA A 480 5.33 8.09 17.10
N ILE A 481 6.06 8.48 16.06
CA ILE A 481 7.48 8.15 15.87
C ILE A 481 8.32 8.77 16.99
N LYS A 482 8.04 10.02 17.38
CA LYS A 482 8.69 10.68 18.54
C LYS A 482 8.43 9.93 19.84
N GLN A 483 7.21 9.42 20.05
CA GLN A 483 6.86 8.64 21.23
C GLN A 483 7.56 7.28 21.23
N GLU A 484 7.62 6.59 20.08
CA GLU A 484 8.29 5.29 19.95
C GLU A 484 9.83 5.43 19.90
N GLY A 485 10.34 6.62 19.56
CA GLY A 485 11.77 6.90 19.36
C GLY A 485 12.39 6.16 18.17
N LYS A 486 11.57 5.62 17.26
CA LYS A 486 12.00 4.84 16.10
C LYS A 486 10.93 4.76 15.02
N LEU A 487 11.38 4.54 13.79
CA LEU A 487 10.54 4.22 12.63
C LEU A 487 10.79 2.76 12.23
N LEU A 488 9.74 1.93 12.25
CA LEU A 488 9.83 0.52 11.85
C LEU A 488 9.39 0.31 10.40
N GLY A 489 9.90 -0.74 9.74
CA GLY A 489 9.49 -1.12 8.39
C GLY A 489 7.99 -1.38 8.24
N LYS A 490 7.30 -1.81 9.32
CA LYS A 490 5.84 -1.98 9.32
C LYS A 490 5.08 -0.68 9.02
N PHE A 491 5.68 0.48 9.27
CA PHE A 491 5.10 1.78 8.93
C PHE A 491 4.98 1.96 7.41
N PHE A 492 6.02 1.58 6.66
CA PHE A 492 5.98 1.65 5.21
C PHE A 492 4.92 0.71 4.63
N LEU A 493 4.80 -0.50 5.18
CA LEU A 493 3.82 -1.50 4.72
C LEU A 493 2.37 -1.11 5.05
N ARG A 494 2.10 -0.66 6.28
CA ARG A 494 0.73 -0.46 6.78
C ARG A 494 0.17 0.95 6.62
N GLU A 495 1.03 1.95 6.50
CA GLU A 495 0.61 3.36 6.47
C GLU A 495 1.02 4.06 5.18
N ILE A 496 2.26 3.89 4.70
CA ILE A 496 2.72 4.59 3.48
C ILE A 496 2.21 3.90 2.22
N GLN A 497 2.48 2.59 2.04
CA GLN A 497 2.12 1.86 0.83
C GLN A 497 0.64 2.03 0.45
N PRO A 498 -0.34 1.87 1.37
CA PRO A 498 -1.74 1.99 0.98
C PRO A 498 -2.16 3.40 0.57
N ARG A 499 -1.60 4.44 1.20
CA ARG A 499 -1.90 5.85 0.87
C ARG A 499 -1.29 6.27 -0.46
N CYS A 500 -0.18 5.65 -0.84
CA CYS A 500 0.44 5.90 -2.13
C CYS A 500 -0.21 5.06 -3.24
N TYR A 501 -0.80 3.89 -2.91
CA TYR A 501 -1.25 2.88 -3.86
C TYR A 501 -2.05 3.46 -5.04
N VAL A 502 -2.98 4.39 -4.79
CA VAL A 502 -3.83 5.07 -5.79
C VAL A 502 -3.01 5.73 -6.92
N GLY A 503 -1.88 6.34 -6.59
CA GLY A 503 -1.00 7.01 -7.55
C GLY A 503 0.35 6.34 -7.76
N GLY A 504 0.62 5.24 -7.03
CA GLY A 504 1.95 4.66 -6.86
C GLY A 504 1.94 3.40 -6.00
N ASP A 505 2.36 2.23 -6.50
CA ASP A 505 2.57 1.06 -5.65
C ASP A 505 4.07 0.96 -5.30
N MET A 506 4.36 0.49 -4.10
CA MET A 506 5.73 0.38 -3.57
C MET A 506 6.24 -1.04 -3.73
N ALA A 507 7.49 -1.18 -4.17
CA ALA A 507 8.23 -2.42 -4.13
C ALA A 507 9.25 -2.39 -2.99
N PHE A 508 9.22 -3.42 -2.16
CA PHE A 508 10.14 -3.66 -1.08
C PHE A 508 11.02 -4.83 -1.46
N PHE A 509 12.31 -4.69 -1.24
CA PHE A 509 13.27 -5.75 -1.41
C PHE A 509 14.06 -5.97 -0.14
N ASN A 510 14.17 -7.23 0.26
CA ASN A 510 14.85 -7.64 1.46
C ASN A 510 16.16 -8.37 1.14
N ASN A 511 17.10 -8.31 2.07
CA ASN A 511 18.44 -8.89 1.94
C ASN A 511 18.59 -10.20 2.73
N THR A 512 17.49 -10.95 2.84
CA THR A 512 17.45 -12.20 3.62
C THR A 512 18.36 -13.31 3.07
N GLN A 513 18.83 -13.18 1.83
CA GLN A 513 19.79 -14.09 1.21
C GLN A 513 21.00 -13.30 0.72
N LYS A 514 22.20 -13.81 1.01
CA LYS A 514 23.46 -13.25 0.50
C LYS A 514 23.51 -13.35 -1.03
N GLY A 515 24.12 -12.36 -1.67
CA GLY A 515 24.21 -12.29 -3.12
C GLY A 515 22.88 -12.01 -3.85
N GLN A 516 21.76 -11.84 -3.13
CA GLN A 516 20.46 -11.55 -3.72
C GLN A 516 19.74 -10.37 -3.05
N ILE A 517 19.03 -9.59 -3.86
CA ILE A 517 17.99 -8.65 -3.41
C ILE A 517 16.66 -9.29 -3.79
N LEU A 518 15.92 -9.78 -2.79
CA LEU A 518 14.67 -10.51 -3.00
C LEU A 518 13.48 -9.56 -2.87
N GLU A 519 12.67 -9.51 -3.91
CA GLU A 519 11.43 -8.75 -3.94
C GLU A 519 10.36 -9.37 -3.04
N ILE A 520 9.76 -8.57 -2.16
CA ILE A 520 8.76 -9.03 -1.18
C ILE A 520 7.38 -8.35 -1.40
N SER A 521 7.26 -7.66 -2.54
CA SER A 521 6.06 -7.00 -3.08
C SER A 521 6.37 -6.59 -4.53
N SER A 522 5.54 -6.97 -5.51
CA SER A 522 5.93 -6.84 -6.92
C SER A 522 4.96 -6.11 -7.84
N SER A 523 5.50 -5.76 -8.99
CA SER A 523 4.96 -5.03 -10.14
C SER A 523 5.55 -5.56 -11.45
N ALA A 524 4.83 -5.38 -12.55
CA ALA A 524 5.14 -5.99 -13.84
C ALA A 524 5.96 -5.08 -14.76
N ARG A 525 7.14 -5.56 -15.21
CA ARG A 525 7.82 -5.04 -16.41
C ARG A 525 7.70 -5.99 -17.62
N PRO A 526 7.57 -5.48 -18.87
CA PRO A 526 7.91 -6.20 -20.10
C PRO A 526 9.43 -6.16 -20.43
N LYS A 527 9.92 -7.14 -21.22
CA LYS A 527 11.35 -7.30 -21.55
C LYS A 527 11.85 -6.19 -22.49
N THR A 528 12.93 -5.53 -22.11
CA THR A 528 13.55 -4.31 -22.68
C THR A 528 14.16 -4.41 -24.08
N ARG A 529 13.87 -5.44 -24.88
CA ARG A 529 14.55 -5.62 -26.19
C ARG A 529 13.87 -4.90 -27.36
N GLU A 530 12.69 -4.35 -27.19
CA GLU A 530 11.90 -3.73 -28.28
C GLU A 530 11.86 -2.19 -28.24
N MET A 531 12.38 -1.55 -27.17
CA MET A 531 12.30 -0.09 -26.96
C MET A 531 13.09 0.76 -27.96
N MET A 532 14.10 0.22 -28.65
CA MET A 532 14.97 1.02 -29.52
C MET A 532 14.46 1.16 -30.97
N ALA A 533 13.42 0.42 -31.36
CA ALA A 533 12.92 0.45 -32.74
C ALA A 533 11.74 1.40 -32.95
N ALA A 534 11.04 1.82 -31.89
CA ALA A 534 9.83 2.63 -31.99
C ALA A 534 10.01 4.11 -31.56
N ALA A 535 11.17 4.47 -31.00
CA ALA A 535 11.48 5.81 -30.52
C ALA A 535 12.39 6.64 -31.47
N GLN A 536 12.60 6.15 -32.69
CA GLN A 536 13.13 6.88 -33.84
C GLN A 536 12.04 6.99 -34.89
#